data_AF-A0A4U9VIZ0-F1
#
_entry.id   AF-A0A4U9VIZ0-F1
#
_cell.length_a   1.000
_cell.length_b   1.000
_cell.length_c   1.000
_cell.angle_alpha   90.00
_cell.angle_beta   90.00
_cell.angle_gamma   90.00
#
_symmetry.space_group_name_H-M   'P 1'
#
loop_
_entity.id
_entity.type
_entity.pdbx_description
1 polymer ?
#
loop_
_entity_poly.entity_id
_entity_poly.type
_entity_poly.pdbx_seq_one_letter_code
_entity_poly.pdbx_strand_id
1 'polypeptide(L)'
;MHKDIQYIKQNYQHSGLSFTLEQHEDLKSHELMSLLAKADFPQLSLLFDFANMINANEEPLPALAAMASQITQVHIKDAVITHRS
;
A
#
# COMPACT_ATOMS: atom_id res chain seq x y z
N MET A 1 -9.16 -5.78 -8.11
CA MET A 1 -8.60 -4.56 -7.48
C MET A 1 -9.03 -3.25 -8.16
N HIS A 2 -8.68 -2.95 -9.42
CA HIS A 2 -9.03 -1.64 -10.01
C HIS A 2 -10.55 -1.37 -10.10
N LYS A 3 -11.36 -2.37 -10.49
CA LYS A 3 -12.83 -2.26 -10.52
C LYS A 3 -13.43 -2.05 -9.13
N ASP A 4 -12.88 -2.72 -8.12
CA ASP A 4 -13.37 -2.63 -6.74
C ASP A 4 -13.08 -1.25 -6.14
N ILE A 5 -11.88 -0.71 -6.40
CA ILE A 5 -11.53 0.66 -5.97
C ILE A 5 -12.44 1.70 -6.63
N GLN A 6 -12.73 1.56 -7.94
CA GLN A 6 -13.65 2.47 -8.61
C GLN A 6 -15.07 2.34 -8.07
N TYR A 7 -15.53 1.13 -7.76
CA TYR A 7 -16.81 0.92 -7.11
C TYR A 7 -16.87 1.61 -5.73
N ILE A 8 -15.83 1.47 -4.91
CA ILE A 8 -15.76 2.11 -3.59
C ILE A 8 -15.76 3.64 -3.76
N LYS A 9 -14.95 4.19 -4.67
CA LYS A 9 -14.94 5.63 -4.99
C LYS A 9 -16.35 6.12 -5.34
N GLN A 10 -17.01 5.47 -6.29
CA GLN A 10 -18.33 5.89 -6.78
C GLN A 10 -19.39 5.90 -5.69
N ASN A 11 -19.38 4.92 -4.79
CA ASN A 11 -20.45 4.74 -3.80
C ASN A 11 -20.15 5.36 -2.43
N TYR A 12 -18.87 5.53 -2.07
CA TYR A 12 -18.46 5.87 -0.71
C TYR A 12 -17.52 7.07 -0.58
N GLN A 13 -17.11 7.73 -1.67
CA GLN A 13 -16.25 8.92 -1.57
C GLN A 13 -16.84 10.07 -0.71
N HIS A 14 -18.16 10.11 -0.56
CA HIS A 14 -18.89 11.11 0.25
C HIS A 14 -19.28 10.62 1.64
N SER A 15 -18.89 9.40 2.02
CA SER A 15 -19.31 8.76 3.28
C SER A 15 -18.58 9.28 4.53
N GLY A 16 -17.49 10.05 4.35
CA GLY A 16 -16.59 10.44 5.44
C GLY A 16 -15.60 9.34 5.85
N LEU A 17 -15.62 8.18 5.19
CA LEU A 17 -14.64 7.12 5.40
C LEU A 17 -13.29 7.45 4.75
N SER A 18 -12.21 7.05 5.41
CA SER A 18 -10.87 6.97 4.83
C SER A 18 -10.53 5.51 4.58
N PHE A 19 -9.93 5.25 3.41
CA PHE A 19 -9.57 3.91 2.97
C PHE A 19 -8.05 3.81 2.87
N THR A 20 -7.52 2.65 3.26
CA THR A 20 -6.10 2.35 3.17
C THR A 20 -5.91 1.05 2.40
N LEU A 21 -5.04 1.08 1.38
CA LEU A 21 -4.57 -0.11 0.70
C LEU A 21 -3.32 -0.60 1.43
N GLU A 22 -3.42 -1.78 2.03
CA GLU A 22 -2.25 -2.52 2.51
C GLU A 22 -1.62 -3.28 1.33
N GLN A 23 -0.29 -3.29 1.29
CA GLN A 23 0.42 -4.09 0.31
C GLN A 23 0.16 -5.58 0.58
N HIS A 24 -0.30 -6.30 -0.43
CA HIS A 24 -0.56 -7.75 -0.40
C HIS A 24 0.10 -8.41 -1.61
N GLU A 25 0.48 -9.69 -1.50
CA GLU A 25 1.15 -10.48 -2.55
C GLU A 25 2.47 -9.84 -3.05
N ASP A 26 2.70 -9.84 -4.37
CA ASP A 26 3.96 -9.49 -5.01
C ASP A 26 3.99 -8.01 -5.48
N LEU A 27 2.99 -7.22 -5.08
CA LEU A 27 2.87 -5.82 -5.49
C LEU A 27 3.97 -4.96 -4.87
N LYS A 28 4.72 -4.29 -5.74
CA LYS A 28 5.82 -3.42 -5.35
C LYS A 28 5.36 -1.99 -5.07
N SER A 29 6.18 -1.26 -4.34
CA SER A 29 6.00 0.14 -3.93
C SER A 29 5.55 1.04 -5.08
N HIS A 30 6.24 0.97 -6.23
CA HIS A 30 5.92 1.79 -7.40
C HIS A 30 4.60 1.41 -8.09
N GLU A 31 4.19 0.14 -8.00
CA GLU A 31 2.92 -0.34 -8.55
C GLU A 31 1.75 0.16 -7.70
N LEU A 32 1.91 0.15 -6.37
CA LEU A 32 0.96 0.74 -5.43
C LEU A 32 0.80 2.25 -5.68
N MET A 33 1.91 2.97 -5.81
CA MET A 33 1.88 4.41 -6.13
C MET A 33 1.18 4.69 -7.47
N SER A 34 1.46 3.87 -8.49
CA SER A 34 0.80 3.98 -9.79
C SER A 34 -0.70 3.69 -9.70
N LEU A 35 -1.10 2.77 -8.84
CA LEU A 35 -2.51 2.42 -8.62
C LEU A 35 -3.26 3.53 -7.90
N LEU A 36 -2.68 4.15 -6.86
CA LEU A 36 -3.27 5.32 -6.19
C LEU A 36 -3.46 6.48 -7.17
N ALA A 37 -2.43 6.80 -7.96
CA ALA A 37 -2.50 7.86 -8.96
C ALA A 37 -3.62 7.61 -10.00
N LYS A 38 -3.77 6.36 -10.46
CA LYS A 38 -4.84 5.96 -11.39
C LYS A 38 -6.23 5.90 -10.76
N ALA A 39 -6.31 5.65 -9.46
CA ALA A 39 -7.59 5.62 -8.74
C ALA A 39 -8.21 7.01 -8.66
N ASP A 40 -7.37 8.05 -8.55
CA ASP A 40 -7.80 9.45 -8.38
C ASP A 40 -8.84 9.56 -7.26
N PHE A 41 -8.58 8.92 -6.12
CA PHE A 41 -9.53 8.77 -5.03
C PHE A 41 -8.94 9.41 -3.77
N PRO A 42 -9.27 10.68 -3.45
CA PRO A 42 -8.61 11.43 -2.38
C PRO A 42 -8.69 10.78 -1.00
N GLN A 43 -9.70 9.95 -0.75
CA GLN A 43 -9.88 9.23 0.51
C GLN A 43 -9.11 7.90 0.56
N LEU A 44 -8.45 7.49 -0.53
CA LEU A 44 -7.62 6.29 -0.60
C LEU A 44 -6.15 6.64 -0.38
N SER A 45 -5.54 5.98 0.59
CA SER A 45 -4.13 6.12 0.97
C SER A 45 -3.48 4.75 1.15
N LEU A 46 -2.23 4.70 1.61
CA LEU A 46 -1.49 3.47 1.84
C LEU A 46 -1.36 3.14 3.33
N LEU A 47 -1.45 1.84 3.60
CA LEU A 47 -0.94 1.23 4.83
C LEU A 47 0.41 0.58 4.51
N PHE A 48 1.46 1.02 5.20
CA PHE A 48 2.79 0.45 5.05
C PHE A 48 3.01 -0.72 6.02
N ASP A 49 3.35 -1.89 5.49
CA ASP A 49 3.73 -3.06 6.27
C ASP A 49 5.18 -3.45 5.97
N PHE A 50 6.03 -3.45 6.99
CA PHE A 50 7.45 -3.77 6.86
C PHE A 50 7.70 -5.19 6.35
N ALA A 51 6.94 -6.18 6.84
CA ALA A 51 7.14 -7.58 6.50
C ALA A 51 6.65 -7.88 5.09
N ASN A 52 5.57 -7.22 4.64
CA ASN A 52 5.05 -7.48 3.31
C ASN A 52 6.00 -6.95 2.21
N MET A 53 6.75 -5.87 2.46
CA MET A 53 7.77 -5.39 1.49
C MET A 53 8.81 -6.48 1.18
N ILE A 54 9.21 -7.26 2.19
CA ILE A 54 10.15 -8.38 2.01
C ILE A 54 9.52 -9.44 1.09
N ASN A 55 8.23 -9.75 1.27
CA ASN A 55 7.50 -10.69 0.41
C ASN A 55 7.41 -10.19 -1.05
N ALA A 56 7.29 -8.87 -1.26
CA ALA A 56 7.33 -8.24 -2.58
C ALA A 56 8.74 -8.17 -3.19
N ASN A 57 9.74 -8.77 -2.54
CA ASN A 57 11.15 -8.73 -2.91
C ASN A 57 11.68 -7.29 -3.00
N GLU A 58 11.25 -6.43 -2.07
CA GLU A 58 11.73 -5.06 -1.88
C GLU A 58 12.37 -4.88 -0.50
N GLU A 59 13.40 -4.04 -0.45
CA GLU A 59 13.94 -3.56 0.81
C GLU A 59 12.94 -2.60 1.47
N PRO A 60 12.54 -2.81 2.74
CA PRO A 60 11.46 -2.05 3.36
C PRO A 60 11.72 -0.54 3.45
N LEU A 61 12.95 -0.11 3.76
CA LEU A 61 13.26 1.31 3.95
C LEU A 61 13.22 2.11 2.63
N PRO A 62 13.81 1.64 1.52
CA PRO A 62 13.58 2.24 0.21
C PRO A 62 12.11 2.28 -0.20
N ALA A 63 11.35 1.20 0.02
CA ALA A 63 9.94 1.14 -0.32
C ALA A 63 9.11 2.14 0.51
N LEU A 64 9.42 2.27 1.81
CA LEU A 64 8.84 3.28 2.69
C LEU A 64 9.09 4.69 2.14
N ALA A 65 10.33 5.00 1.76
CA ALA A 65 10.66 6.32 1.21
C ALA A 65 9.91 6.63 -0.09
N ALA A 66 9.74 5.64 -0.97
CA ALA A 66 9.00 5.78 -2.22
C ALA A 66 7.50 6.04 -2.00
N MET A 67 6.92 5.49 -0.93
CA MET A 67 5.49 5.57 -0.62
C MET A 67 5.13 6.65 0.41
N ALA A 68 6.11 7.27 1.07
CA ALA A 68 5.93 8.14 2.24
C ALA A 68 4.85 9.22 2.09
N SER A 69 4.69 9.80 0.90
CA SER A 69 3.70 10.87 0.66
C SER A 69 2.25 10.40 0.67
N GLN A 70 2.01 9.09 0.58
CA GLN A 70 0.68 8.48 0.53
C GLN A 70 0.37 7.60 1.74
N ILE A 71 1.33 7.39 2.65
CA ILE A 71 1.16 6.54 3.82
C ILE A 71 0.42 7.32 4.92
N THR A 72 -0.67 6.73 5.42
CA THR A 72 -1.43 7.27 6.56
C THR A 72 -1.52 6.28 7.72
N GLN A 73 -1.17 5.01 7.49
CA GLN A 73 -1.15 3.94 8.49
C GLN A 73 0.11 3.09 8.34
N VAL A 74 0.59 2.53 9.45
CA VAL A 74 1.78 1.67 9.46
C VAL A 74 1.52 0.43 10.33
N HIS A 75 1.79 -0.75 9.78
CA HIS A 75 1.93 -1.99 10.53
C HIS A 75 3.41 -2.22 10.83
N ILE A 76 3.75 -2.16 12.13
CA ILE A 76 5.07 -2.52 12.62
C ILE A 76 5.01 -3.99 13.03
N LYS A 77 5.67 -4.83 12.24
CA LYS A 77 5.87 -6.25 12.51
C LYS A 77 7.37 -6.48 12.60
N ASP A 78 7.80 -7.29 13.56
CA ASP A 78 9.18 -7.77 13.59
C ASP A 78 9.35 -8.85 12.51
N ALA A 79 10.45 -8.79 11.76
CA ALA A 79 10.73 -9.71 10.66
C ALA A 79 12.21 -10.06 10.63
N VAL A 80 12.51 -11.37 10.59
CA VAL A 80 13.88 -11.87 10.48
C VAL A 80 14.10 -12.41 9.07
N ILE A 81 14.97 -11.75 8.31
CA ILE A 81 15.43 -12.24 7.00
C ILE A 81 16.49 -13.31 7.25
N THR A 82 16.19 -14.57 6.94
CA THR A 82 17.15 -15.68 7.07
C THR A 82 17.63 -16.12 5.69
N HIS A 83 18.92 -16.00 5.41
CA HIS A 83 19.56 -16.65 4.27
C HIS A 83 20.01 -18.05 4.68
N ARG A 84 19.51 -19.10 4.02
CA ARG A 84 20.14 -20.42 4.12
C ARG A 84 21.30 -20.47 3.14
N SER A 85 22.51 -20.60 3.69
CA SER A 85 23.76 -20.90 2.99
C SER A 85 23.77 -22.28 2.36
#